data_AF-A0A359F504-F1
#
_entry.id   AF-A0A359F504-F1
#
_cell.length_a   1.000
_cell.length_b   1.000
_cell.length_c   1.000
_cell.angle_alpha   90.00
_cell.angle_beta   90.00
_cell.angle_gamma   90.00
#
_symmetry.space_group_name_H-M   'P 1'
#
loop_
_entity.id
_entity.type
_entity.pdbx_description
1 polymer ?
#
loop_
_entity_poly.entity_id
_entity_poly.type
_entity_poly.pdbx_seq_one_letter_code
_entity_poly.pdbx_strand_id
1 'polypeptide(L)' 'PEDNLVDMVKEICPNGVDYVFECVGSVALIKASTEMLDWGGSVIMLGVPKMGTEASFVVNTMYNDKSILGCR' A
#
# COMPACT_ATOMS: atom_id res chain seq x y z
N PRO A 1 -18.65 11.75 7.30
CA PRO A 1 -17.79 11.56 6.11
C PRO A 1 -16.96 10.31 6.35
N GLU A 2 -17.02 9.31 5.48
CA GLU A 2 -16.05 8.21 5.57
C GLU A 2 -14.72 8.78 5.09
N ASP A 3 -13.83 9.11 6.03
CA ASP A 3 -12.53 9.69 5.70
C ASP A 3 -11.72 8.66 4.91
N ASN A 4 -11.37 8.99 3.67
CA ASN A 4 -10.57 8.13 2.81
C ASN A 4 -9.10 8.21 3.23
N LEU A 5 -8.59 7.13 3.82
CA LEU A 5 -7.22 7.03 4.34
C LEU A 5 -6.15 7.45 3.31
N VAL A 6 -6.30 7.09 2.03
CA VAL A 6 -5.32 7.45 0.99
C VAL A 6 -5.31 8.95 0.74
N ASP A 7 -6.47 9.58 0.76
CA ASP A 7 -6.59 11.03 0.57
C ASP A 7 -5.97 11.77 1.75
N MET A 8 -6.20 11.29 2.98
CA MET A 8 -5.57 11.86 4.18
C MET A 8 -4.03 11.76 4.16
N VAL A 9 -3.48 10.66 3.66
CA VAL A 9 -2.02 10.54 3.48
C VAL A 9 -1.53 11.55 2.44
N LYS A 10 -2.29 11.76 1.36
CA LYS A 10 -1.94 12.73 0.30
C LYS A 10 -2.10 14.18 0.73
N GLU A 11 -2.93 14.49 1.73
CA GLU A 11 -2.94 15.83 2.34
C GLU A 11 -1.61 16.17 3.01
N ILE A 12 -0.89 15.18 3.55
CA ILE A 12 0.42 15.34 4.18
C ILE A 12 1.54 15.23 3.12
N CYS A 13 1.44 14.25 2.23
CA CYS A 13 2.41 13.92 1.19
C CYS A 13 1.73 13.92 -0.19
N PRO A 14 1.63 15.08 -0.88
CA PRO A 14 0.80 15.24 -2.08
C PRO A 14 1.06 14.24 -3.22
N ASN A 15 2.29 13.77 -3.38
CA ASN A 15 2.65 12.81 -4.43
C ASN A 15 2.53 11.35 -3.97
N GLY A 16 2.34 11.11 -2.67
CA GLY A 16 2.47 9.81 -2.03
C GLY A 16 3.75 9.71 -1.19
N VAL A 17 4.02 8.52 -0.68
CA VAL A 17 5.16 8.22 0.20
C VAL A 17 6.14 7.25 -0.47
N ASP A 18 7.41 7.34 -0.07
CA ASP A 18 8.46 6.42 -0.54
C ASP A 18 8.32 5.02 0.10
N TYR A 19 7.78 4.94 1.32
CA TYR A 19 7.66 3.69 2.06
C TYR A 19 6.32 3.59 2.78
N VAL A 20 5.68 2.42 2.67
CA VAL A 20 4.52 2.04 3.49
C VAL A 20 4.83 0.74 4.21
N PHE A 21 4.64 0.70 5.52
CA PHE A 21 4.74 -0.52 6.31
C PHE A 21 3.34 -1.02 6.63
N GLU A 22 2.92 -2.11 5.97
CA GLU A 22 1.64 -2.76 6.24
C GLU A 22 1.83 -3.79 7.36
N CYS A 23 1.28 -3.51 8.55
CA CYS A 23 1.54 -4.29 9.77
C CYS A 23 0.33 -5.10 10.28
N VAL A 24 -0.80 -5.04 9.59
CA VAL A 24 -2.08 -5.61 10.05
C VAL A 24 -2.42 -6.89 9.30
N GLY A 25 -2.11 -6.98 8.00
CA GLY A 25 -2.45 -8.11 7.15
C GLY A 25 -3.89 -8.07 6.65
N SER A 26 -4.55 -6.90 6.69
CA SER A 26 -5.88 -6.73 6.12
C SER A 26 -5.79 -6.50 4.62
N VAL A 27 -6.58 -7.22 3.82
CA VAL A 27 -6.62 -7.06 2.35
C VAL A 27 -6.93 -5.62 1.94
N ALA A 28 -7.82 -4.94 2.66
CA ALA A 28 -8.16 -3.55 2.38
C ALA A 28 -6.95 -2.61 2.61
N LEU A 29 -6.16 -2.86 3.66
CA LEU A 29 -4.96 -2.07 3.97
C LEU A 29 -3.80 -2.40 3.03
N ILE A 30 -3.66 -3.65 2.59
CA ILE A 30 -2.68 -4.05 1.57
C ILE A 30 -2.94 -3.29 0.27
N LYS A 31 -4.20 -3.24 -0.18
CA LYS A 31 -4.57 -2.45 -1.36
C LYS A 31 -4.28 -0.97 -1.15
N ALA A 32 -4.77 -0.39 -0.06
CA ALA A 32 -4.56 1.03 0.25
C ALA A 32 -3.06 1.40 0.31
N SER A 33 -2.22 0.52 0.85
CA SER A 33 -0.76 0.71 0.91
C SER A 33 -0.15 0.95 -0.47
N THR A 34 -0.61 0.23 -1.51
CA THR A 34 -0.12 0.43 -2.88
C THR A 34 -0.55 1.76 -3.49
N GLU A 35 -1.71 2.28 -3.08
CA GLU A 35 -2.30 3.53 -3.58
C GLU A 35 -1.67 4.79 -2.94
N MET A 36 -0.97 4.61 -1.82
CA MET A 36 -0.23 5.65 -1.11
C MET A 36 1.16 5.91 -1.70
N LEU A 37 1.69 5.01 -2.54
CA LEU A 37 3.06 5.12 -3.04
C LEU A 37 3.25 6.26 -4.06
N ASP A 38 4.34 6.98 -3.92
CA ASP A 38 4.93 7.80 -5.00
C ASP A 38 5.85 6.93 -5.90
N TRP A 39 6.42 7.53 -6.94
CA TRP A 39 7.37 6.90 -7.86
C TRP A 39 8.58 6.32 -7.10
N GLY A 40 8.96 5.10 -7.46
CA GLY A 40 10.04 4.36 -6.79
C GLY A 40 9.68 3.86 -5.38
N GLY A 41 8.46 4.12 -4.90
CA GLY A 41 8.06 3.76 -3.55
C GLY A 41 7.89 2.25 -3.33
N SER A 42 7.90 1.82 -2.06
CA SER A 42 7.85 0.41 -1.69
C SER A 42 6.87 0.13 -0.55
N VAL A 43 5.98 -0.86 -0.74
CA VAL A 43 5.20 -1.45 0.36
C VAL A 43 6.00 -2.57 1.01
N ILE A 44 6.19 -2.50 2.32
CA ILE A 44 6.78 -3.54 3.15
C ILE A 44 5.67 -4.25 3.91
N MET A 45 5.37 -5.50 3.51
CA MET A 45 4.29 -6.30 4.08
C MET A 45 4.79 -7.09 5.28
N LEU A 46 4.54 -6.57 6.49
CA LEU A 46 4.81 -7.17 7.79
C LEU A 46 3.62 -7.96 8.35
N GLY A 47 2.40 -7.47 8.08
CA GLY A 47 1.17 -8.13 8.47
C GLY A 47 0.96 -9.44 7.71
N VAL A 48 0.70 -10.52 8.45
CA VAL A 48 0.48 -11.85 7.86
C VAL A 48 -1.03 -12.13 7.81
N PRO A 49 -1.66 -12.13 6.62
CA PRO A 49 -3.06 -12.51 6.48
C PRO A 49 -3.26 -14.01 6.73
N LYS A 50 -4.51 -14.43 6.88
CA LYS A 50 -4.85 -15.86 6.94
C LYS A 50 -4.32 -16.59 5.70
N MET A 51 -3.76 -17.78 5.87
CA MET A 51 -3.25 -18.59 4.75
C MET A 51 -4.33 -18.80 3.67
N GLY A 52 -3.94 -18.62 2.40
CA GLY A 52 -4.86 -18.67 1.26
C GLY A 52 -5.64 -17.39 1.00
N THR A 53 -5.41 -16.31 1.77
CA THR A 53 -5.98 -15.00 1.47
C THR A 53 -5.31 -14.39 0.26
N GLU A 54 -6.10 -13.85 -0.66
CA GLU A 54 -5.64 -13.12 -1.83
C GLU A 54 -5.93 -11.63 -1.67
N ALA A 55 -4.98 -10.80 -2.12
CA ALA A 55 -5.16 -9.36 -2.24
C ALA A 55 -5.00 -8.96 -3.71
N SER A 56 -5.74 -7.93 -4.13
CA SER A 56 -5.70 -7.41 -5.49
C SER A 56 -5.49 -5.89 -5.48
N PHE A 57 -4.86 -5.39 -6.53
CA PHE A 57 -4.56 -3.98 -6.74
C PHE A 57 -4.68 -3.65 -8.24
N VAL A 58 -4.73 -2.35 -8.56
CA VAL A 58 -4.81 -1.90 -9.95
C VAL A 58 -3.40 -1.92 -10.56
N VAL A 59 -3.14 -2.79 -11.52
CA VAL A 59 -1.79 -3.01 -12.06
C VAL A 59 -1.12 -1.72 -12.56
N ASN A 60 -1.86 -0.85 -13.25
CA ASN A 60 -1.33 0.41 -13.77
C ASN A 60 -0.83 1.37 -12.66
N THR A 61 -1.31 1.25 -11.42
CA THR A 61 -0.85 2.11 -10.31
C THR A 61 0.54 1.74 -9.81
N MET A 62 1.08 0.60 -10.27
CA MET A 62 2.43 0.10 -9.94
C MET A 62 3.50 0.50 -10.97
N TYR A 63 3.16 1.31 -11.98
CA TYR A 63 4.17 1.91 -12.86
C TYR A 63 5.10 2.88 -12.09
N ASN A 64 6.22 3.24 -12.71
CA ASN A 64 7.28 4.09 -12.15
C ASN A 64 8.01 3.40 -10.98
N ASP A 65 8.46 2.17 -11.22
CA ASP A 65 9.36 1.42 -10.33
C ASP A 65 8.87 1.22 -8.88
N LYS A 66 7.56 1.12 -8.68
CA LYS A 66 6.98 0.78 -7.39
C LYS A 66 7.17 -0.69 -7.07
N SER A 67 7.40 -1.02 -5.79
CA SER A 67 7.66 -2.38 -5.36
C SER A 67 6.79 -2.83 -4.18
N ILE A 68 6.66 -4.17 -4.04
CA ILE A 68 6.04 -4.81 -2.88
C ILE A 68 7.04 -5.84 -2.36
N LEU A 69 7.40 -5.75 -1.08
CA LEU A 69 8.33 -6.64 -0.41
C LEU A 69 7.62 -7.36 0.74
N GLY A 70 7.59 -8.70 0.69
CA GLY A 70 7.12 -9.52 1.80
C GLY A 70 8.14 -9.66 2.94
N CYS A 71 7.67 -10.08 4.10
CA CYS A 71 8.56 -10.51 5.20
C CYS A 71 9.26 -11.83 4.91
N ARG A 72 10.48 -11.94 5.45
CA ARG A 72 11.30 -13.15 5.46
C ARG A 72 10.94 -14.06 6.62
#